data_AF-A0A2B9DMQ2-F1
#
_entry.id   AF-A0A2B9DMQ2-F1
#
_cell.length_a   1.000
_cell.length_b   1.000
_cell.length_c   1.000
_cell.angle_alpha   90.00
_cell.angle_beta   90.00
_cell.angle_gamma   90.00
#
_symmetry.space_group_name_H-M   'P 1'
#
loop_
_entity.id
_entity.type
_entity.pdbx_description
1 polymer ?
#
loop_
_entity_poly.entity_id
_entity_poly.type
_entity_poly.pdbx_seq_one_letter_code
_entity_poly.pdbx_strand_id
1 'polypeptide(L)' 'MANSEMILRLLTDLKIEQQALREQLEKMQTALTILEEKTAAPKKRANSGHPTSFRDWRASSQKNS' A
#
# COMPACT_ATOMS: atom_id res chain seq x y z
N MET A 1 -34.88 -30.67 -1.00
CA MET A 1 -33.87 -30.20 -0.04
C MET A 1 -34.58 -29.81 1.24
N ALA A 2 -34.20 -30.41 2.36
CA ALA A 2 -34.71 -30.00 3.67
C ALA A 2 -34.18 -28.61 4.03
N ASN A 3 -34.92 -27.84 4.85
CA ASN A 3 -34.49 -26.51 5.30
C ASN A 3 -33.09 -26.54 5.96
N SER A 4 -32.82 -27.61 6.72
CA SER A 4 -31.51 -27.88 7.33
C SER A 4 -30.38 -28.00 6.30
N GLU A 5 -30.60 -28.67 5.17
CA GLU A 5 -29.59 -28.83 4.11
C GLU A 5 -29.26 -27.48 3.46
N MET A 6 -30.28 -26.64 3.25
CA MET A 6 -30.11 -25.32 2.69
C MET A 6 -29.31 -24.41 3.63
N ILE A 7 -29.63 -24.45 4.94
CA ILE A 7 -28.90 -23.70 5.96
C ILE A 7 -27.42 -24.12 6.00
N LEU A 8 -27.13 -25.43 5.98
CA LEU A 8 -25.75 -25.92 6.00
C LEU A 8 -24.95 -25.48 4.76
N ARG A 9 -25.59 -25.46 3.58
CA ARG A 9 -24.95 -24.98 2.36
C ARG A 9 -24.62 -23.49 2.46
N LEU A 10 -25.59 -22.66 2.87
CA LEU A 10 -25.36 -21.21 3.03
C LEU A 10 -24.27 -20.90 4.05
N LEU A 11 -24.22 -21.64 5.16
CA LEU A 11 -23.14 -21.48 6.16
C LEU A 11 -21.77 -21.87 5.59
N THR A 12 -21.72 -22.87 4.72
CA THR A 12 -20.48 -23.29 4.05
C THR A 12 -20.02 -22.22 3.06
N ASP A 13 -20.92 -21.72 2.23
CA ASP A 13 -20.65 -20.66 1.25
C ASP A 13 -20.16 -19.39 1.97
N LEU A 14 -20.86 -18.97 3.04
CA LEU A 14 -20.47 -17.82 3.85
C LEU A 14 -19.07 -17.98 4.47
N LYS A 15 -18.73 -19.19 4.92
CA LYS A 15 -17.40 -19.48 5.49
C LYS A 15 -16.30 -19.34 4.43
N ILE A 16 -16.56 -19.78 3.20
CA ILE A 16 -15.63 -19.64 2.08
C ILE A 16 -15.43 -18.16 1.73
N GLU A 17 -16.52 -17.38 1.64
CA GLU A 17 -16.44 -15.94 1.37
C GLU A 17 -15.66 -15.19 2.46
N GLN A 18 -15.89 -15.50 3.74
CA GLN A 18 -15.15 -14.92 4.85
C GLN A 18 -13.65 -15.23 4.79
N GLN A 19 -13.28 -16.45 4.39
CA GLN A 19 -11.88 -16.82 4.22
C GLN A 19 -11.23 -16.04 3.06
N ALA A 20 -11.91 -15.93 1.92
CA ALA A 20 -11.42 -15.18 0.77
C ALA A 20 -11.20 -13.70 1.10
N LEU A 21 -12.11 -13.08 1.86
CA LEU A 21 -11.96 -11.69 2.32
C LEU A 21 -10.75 -11.50 3.26
N ARG A 22 -10.50 -12.46 4.17
CA ARG A 22 -9.32 -12.42 5.04
C ARG A 22 -8.01 -12.47 4.25
N GLU A 23 -7.93 -13.36 3.26
CA GLU A 23 -6.76 -13.46 2.39
C GLU A 23 -6.54 -12.18 1.56
N GLN A 24 -7.62 -11.54 1.09
CA GLN A 24 -7.52 -10.26 0.40
C GLN A 24 -7.00 -9.15 1.32
N LEU A 25 -7.46 -9.09 2.56
CA LEU A 25 -6.97 -8.13 3.56
C LEU A 25 -5.47 -8.32 3.84
N GLU A 26 -5.03 -9.57 4.02
CA GLU A 26 -3.62 -9.89 4.27
C GLU A 26 -2.73 -9.51 3.07
N LYS A 27 -3.18 -9.76 1.85
CA LYS A 27 -2.49 -9.33 0.62
C LYS A 27 -2.39 -7.81 0.54
N MET A 28 -3.44 -7.07 0.87
CA MET A 28 -3.42 -5.61 0.88
C MET A 28 -2.49 -5.06 1.95
N GLN A 29 -2.51 -5.62 3.17
CA GLN A 29 -1.56 -5.23 4.23
C GLN A 29 -0.11 -5.45 3.79
N THR A 30 0.18 -6.63 3.22
CA THR A 30 1.52 -6.94 2.68
C THR A 30 1.93 -5.94 1.59
N ALA A 31 1.03 -5.63 0.65
CA ALA A 31 1.29 -4.65 -0.41
C ALA A 31 1.57 -3.25 0.14
N LEU A 32 0.85 -2.83 1.20
CA LEU A 32 1.08 -1.56 1.88
C LEU A 32 2.44 -1.54 2.57
N THR A 33 2.82 -2.59 3.30
CA THR A 33 4.14 -2.68 3.94
C THR A 33 5.27 -2.59 2.92
N ILE A 34 5.16 -3.28 1.78
CA ILE A 34 6.14 -3.19 0.68
C ILE A 34 6.23 -1.74 0.14
N LEU A 35 5.09 -1.05 0.01
CA LEU A 35 5.05 0.33 -0.48
C LEU A 35 5.70 1.30 0.52
N GLU A 36 5.48 1.10 1.82
CA GLU A 36 6.12 1.87 2.89
C GLU A 36 7.64 1.67 2.88
N GLU A 37 8.13 0.43 2.76
CA GLU A 37 9.56 0.15 2.64
C GLU A 37 10.19 0.81 1.40
N LYS A 38 9.48 0.81 0.27
CA LYS A 38 9.94 1.44 -0.97
C LYS A 38 9.98 2.97 -0.91
N THR A 39 9.11 3.59 -0.11
CA THR A 39 9.10 5.05 0.11
C THR A 39 10.08 5.50 1.20
N ALA A 40 10.48 4.61 2.11
CA ALA A 40 11.52 4.83 3.11
C ALA A 40 12.95 4.70 2.56
N ALA A 41 13.13 4.10 1.37
CA ALA A 41 14.42 4.13 0.67
C ALA A 41 14.78 5.59 0.37
N PRO A 42 15.90 6.13 0.88
CA PRO A 42 16.29 7.49 0.58
C PRO A 42 16.52 7.55 -0.92
N LYS A 43 15.65 8.30 -1.63
CA LYS A 43 15.90 8.74 -3.00
C LYS A 43 17.32 9.27 -3.00
N LYS A 44 18.27 8.49 -3.56
CA LYS A 44 19.63 8.95 -3.81
C LYS A 44 19.43 10.19 -4.67
N ARG A 45 19.59 11.36 -4.04
CA ARG A 45 19.45 12.65 -4.71
C ARG A 45 20.42 12.58 -5.87
N ALA A 46 19.90 12.55 -7.09
CA ALA A 46 20.75 12.72 -8.25
C ALA A 46 21.46 14.06 -8.03
N ASN A 47 22.78 14.02 -7.92
CA ASN A 47 23.66 15.19 -7.80
C ASN A 47 23.68 15.98 -9.13
N SER A 48 22.54 16.15 -9.81
CA SER A 48 22.41 17.19 -10.80
C SER A 48 22.38 18.49 -10.01
N GLY A 49 23.29 19.43 -10.30
CA GLY A 49 23.36 20.75 -9.64
C GLY A 49 22.13 21.64 -9.88
N HIS A 50 21.00 21.06 -10.26
CA HIS A 50 19.75 21.72 -10.56
C HIS A 50 18.74 21.39 -9.45
N PRO A 51 18.15 22.40 -8.79
CA PRO A 51 17.17 22.18 -7.73
C PRO A 51 15.94 21.45 -8.26
N THR A 52 15.58 20.35 -7.62
CA THR A 52 14.42 19.51 -8.01
C THR A 52 13.09 19.96 -7.40
N SER A 53 13.10 21.03 -6.59
CA SER A 53 11.90 21.61 -6.00
C SER A 53 12.06 23.12 -5.77
N PHE A 54 10.94 23.84 -5.64
CA PHE A 54 10.94 25.28 -5.32
C PHE A 54 11.65 25.57 -3.99
N ARG A 55 11.57 24.65 -3.03
CA ARG A 55 12.27 24.76 -1.74
C ARG A 55 13.78 24.64 -1.91
N ASP A 56 14.24 23.68 -2.73
CA ASP A 56 15.65 23.52 -3.06
C ASP A 56 16.20 24.73 -3.84
N TRP A 57 15.39 25.28 -4.77
CA TRP A 57 15.75 26.48 -5.53
C TRP A 57 15.93 27.69 -4.61
N ARG A 58 14.96 27.95 -3.72
CA ARG A 58 15.05 29.05 -2.76
C ARG A 58 16.31 28.94 -1.89
N ALA A 59 16.63 27.74 -1.41
CA ALA A 59 17.83 27.52 -0.59
C ALA A 59 19.14 27.69 -1.37
N SER A 60 19.16 27.30 -2.65
CA SER A 60 20.31 27.49 -3.53
C SER A 60 20.53 28.97 -3.89
N SER A 61 19.47 29.71 -4.17
CA SER A 61 19.55 31.13 -4.54
C SER A 61 20.02 32.04 -3.40
N GLN A 62 19.86 31.63 -2.14
CA GLN A 62 20.34 32.43 -0.99
C GLN A 62 21.82 32.24 -0.67
N LYS A 63 22.46 31.17 -1.16
CA LYS A 63 23.89 30.92 -0.93
C LYS A 63 24.82 31.72 -1.86
N ASN A 64 24.27 32.36 -2.89
CA ASN A 64 25.01 33.12 -3.90
C ASN A 64 24.83 34.66 -3.76
N SER A 65 24.49 35.16 -2.56
CA SER A 65 24.34 36.60 -2.30
C SER A 65 25.39 37.15 -1.35
#